data_AF-A0A2G8SWI5-F1
#
_entry.id   AF-A0A2G8SWI5-F1
#
_cell.length_a   1.000
_cell.length_b   1.000
_cell.length_c   1.000
_cell.angle_alpha   90.00
_cell.angle_beta   90.00
_cell.angle_gamma   90.00
#
_symmetry.space_group_name_H-M   'P 1'
#
loop_
_entity.id
_entity.type
_entity.pdbx_description
1 polymer ?
#
loop_
_entity_poly.entity_id
_entity_poly.type
_entity_poly.pdbx_seq_one_letter_code
_entity_poly.pdbx_strand_id
1 'polypeptide(L)'
;MAKTHTHYDNLKVARAAPPEVIRAAYKALSQKYHPDKNPGDETAARIMAIVNTAYGILSEPARRKEHDEWIAAEEWEIDWLDSTRAEDGHKARDAHGWAPREVDAQAPYRRMRDPKWWFGLSACFAAGCAAALLVAGQLHALPPSGSGSVSESGASHAVNAAPATPVPLDPAADGWAVSKAHAPQGPAQPPPNIRTLGVTQLIVPAGAPDCGFELHSLVAPNGERWPSASGYVDGYQVANQGEEMQIQIDNAKNGSAVFVKLYDLDRRANVRHAYVLARGLLSIDGLAAGKYEVRYQNVDPGSSKADCAARTQPTRQAAAPP
;
A
#
# COMPACT_ATOMS: atom_id res chain seq x y z
N MET A 1 20.07 -0.35 7.71
CA MET A 1 18.68 -0.81 7.58
C MET A 1 17.78 0.39 7.77
N ALA A 2 17.14 0.86 6.69
CA ALA A 2 16.12 1.89 6.79
C ALA A 2 14.92 1.28 7.53
N LYS A 3 14.45 1.92 8.60
CA LYS A 3 13.27 1.46 9.35
C LYS A 3 12.11 2.40 9.02
N THR A 4 11.03 1.87 8.47
CA THR A 4 9.81 2.62 8.19
C THR A 4 9.23 3.18 9.49
N HIS A 5 8.87 4.45 9.53
CA HIS A 5 8.33 5.10 10.72
C HIS A 5 6.83 4.79 10.85
N THR A 6 6.44 4.11 11.94
CA THR A 6 5.08 3.55 12.12
C THR A 6 4.25 4.29 13.16
N HIS A 7 2.96 3.93 13.31
CA HIS A 7 2.12 4.42 14.42
C HIS A 7 2.63 3.98 15.81
N TYR A 8 3.36 2.87 15.91
CA TYR A 8 3.98 2.46 17.16
C TYR A 8 5.11 3.42 17.56
N ASP A 9 5.89 3.89 16.59
CA ASP A 9 6.96 4.87 16.82
C ASP A 9 6.41 6.26 17.21
N ASN A 10 5.21 6.62 16.71
CA ASN A 10 4.48 7.82 17.12
C ASN A 10 4.06 7.76 18.60
N LEU A 11 3.58 6.60 19.06
CA LEU A 11 3.20 6.39 20.47
C LEU A 11 4.38 5.98 21.36
N LYS A 12 5.60 5.81 20.80
CA LYS A 12 6.81 5.37 21.51
C LYS A 12 6.62 4.02 22.23
N VAL A 13 5.90 3.10 21.59
CA VAL A 13 5.65 1.75 22.09
C VAL A 13 6.23 0.70 21.15
N ALA A 14 6.48 -0.50 21.66
CA ALA A 14 6.87 -1.64 20.82
C ALA A 14 5.67 -2.15 19.99
N ARG A 15 5.94 -2.73 18.81
CA ARG A 15 4.91 -3.36 17.95
C ARG A 15 4.13 -4.46 18.69
N ALA A 16 4.81 -5.21 19.56
CA ALA A 16 4.24 -6.25 20.41
C ALA A 16 3.55 -5.72 21.69
N ALA A 17 3.39 -4.40 21.86
CA ALA A 17 2.81 -3.85 23.08
C ALA A 17 1.35 -4.28 23.26
N PRO A 18 0.93 -4.68 24.48
CA PRO A 18 -0.47 -4.98 24.75
C PRO A 18 -1.33 -3.70 24.67
N PRO A 19 -2.64 -3.82 24.43
CA PRO A 19 -3.54 -2.66 24.28
C PRO A 19 -3.54 -1.72 25.50
N GLU A 20 -3.28 -2.26 26.69
CA GLU A 20 -3.16 -1.49 27.93
C GLU A 20 -1.97 -0.52 27.89
N VAL A 21 -0.83 -0.97 27.36
CA VAL A 21 0.38 -0.14 27.21
C VAL A 21 0.17 0.94 26.16
N ILE A 22 -0.53 0.62 25.06
CA ILE A 22 -0.88 1.60 24.01
C ILE A 22 -1.77 2.71 24.59
N ARG A 23 -2.78 2.33 25.40
CA ARG A 23 -3.65 3.29 26.09
C ARG A 23 -2.90 4.14 27.11
N ALA A 24 -2.00 3.54 27.88
CA ALA A 24 -1.17 4.25 28.85
C ALA A 24 -0.24 5.26 28.17
N ALA A 25 0.41 4.86 27.08
CA ALA A 25 1.29 5.73 26.29
C ALA A 25 0.53 6.91 25.68
N TYR A 26 -0.65 6.65 25.08
CA TYR A 26 -1.54 7.70 24.60
C TYR A 26 -1.89 8.70 25.71
N LYS A 27 -2.35 8.22 26.86
CA LYS A 27 -2.70 9.10 28.00
C LYS A 27 -1.52 9.98 28.43
N ALA A 28 -0.31 9.41 28.53
CA ALA A 28 0.89 10.14 28.91
C ALA A 28 1.27 11.22 27.87
N LEU A 29 1.24 10.88 26.58
CA LEU A 29 1.57 11.81 25.49
C LEU A 29 0.50 12.89 25.34
N SER A 30 -0.79 12.54 25.43
CA SER A 30 -1.89 13.49 25.39
C SER A 30 -1.80 14.49 26.54
N GLN A 31 -1.45 14.06 27.75
CA GLN A 31 -1.27 14.98 28.87
C GLN A 31 -0.05 15.88 28.73
N LYS A 32 0.97 15.47 27.96
CA LYS A 32 2.16 16.26 27.71
C LYS A 32 1.93 17.32 26.63
N TYR A 33 1.22 16.96 25.57
CA TYR A 33 0.99 17.82 24.39
C TYR A 33 -0.43 18.40 24.30
N HIS A 34 -1.21 18.34 25.39
CA HIS A 34 -2.57 18.89 25.42
C HIS A 34 -2.58 20.40 25.14
N PRO A 35 -3.53 20.92 24.33
CA PRO A 35 -3.65 22.35 24.06
C PRO A 35 -3.83 23.19 25.33
N ASP A 36 -4.59 22.71 26.31
CA ASP A 36 -4.79 23.44 27.59
C ASP A 36 -3.49 23.67 28.37
N LYS A 37 -2.52 22.76 28.26
CA LYS A 37 -1.23 22.88 28.95
C LYS A 37 -0.17 23.58 28.10
N ASN A 38 -0.35 23.60 26.78
CA ASN A 38 0.56 24.21 25.82
C ASN A 38 -0.21 25.21 24.92
N PRO A 39 -0.82 26.25 25.50
CA PRO A 39 -1.60 27.21 24.72
C PRO A 39 -0.68 27.96 23.75
N GLY A 40 -1.04 27.98 22.47
CA GLY A 40 -0.29 28.69 21.43
C GLY A 40 0.95 27.98 20.88
N ASP A 41 1.26 26.76 21.33
CA ASP A 41 2.35 25.96 20.75
C ASP A 41 1.85 25.10 19.58
N GLU A 42 2.14 25.55 18.35
CA GLU A 42 1.80 24.83 17.12
C GLU A 42 2.50 23.46 17.01
N THR A 43 3.68 23.31 17.63
CA THR A 43 4.43 22.05 17.60
C THR A 43 3.75 21.01 18.47
N ALA A 44 3.33 21.40 19.68
CA ALA A 44 2.54 20.54 20.57
C ALA A 44 1.22 20.12 19.91
N ALA A 45 0.52 21.07 19.26
CA ALA A 45 -0.72 20.77 18.52
C ALA A 45 -0.49 19.74 17.39
N ARG A 46 0.59 19.90 16.60
CA ARG A 46 0.95 18.95 15.54
C ARG A 46 1.26 17.56 16.11
N ILE A 47 2.05 17.50 17.18
CA ILE A 47 2.39 16.22 17.84
C ILE A 47 1.13 15.55 18.38
N MET A 48 0.24 16.31 19.02
CA MET A 48 -1.02 15.79 19.53
C MET A 48 -1.90 15.21 18.41
N ALA A 49 -1.99 15.86 17.26
CA ALA A 49 -2.72 15.35 16.10
C ALA A 49 -2.16 14.01 15.58
N ILE A 50 -0.83 13.87 15.56
CA ILE A 50 -0.15 12.62 15.18
C ILE A 50 -0.44 11.52 16.20
N VAL A 51 -0.36 11.83 17.50
CA VAL A 51 -0.64 10.90 18.61
C VAL A 51 -2.09 10.40 18.56
N ASN A 52 -3.05 11.29 18.30
CA ASN A 52 -4.47 10.95 18.16
C ASN A 52 -4.70 10.00 16.99
N THR A 53 -4.13 10.29 15.83
CA THR A 53 -4.22 9.43 14.64
C THR A 53 -3.63 8.04 14.91
N ALA A 54 -2.44 7.99 15.51
CA ALA A 54 -1.79 6.73 15.85
C ALA A 54 -2.62 5.89 16.82
N TYR A 55 -3.18 6.50 17.86
CA TYR A 55 -4.04 5.81 18.81
C TYR A 55 -5.35 5.32 18.16
N GLY A 56 -5.95 6.10 17.26
CA GLY A 56 -7.17 5.69 16.56
C GLY A 56 -7.00 4.42 15.71
N ILE A 57 -5.80 4.17 15.19
CA ILE A 57 -5.49 2.96 14.43
C ILE A 57 -5.12 1.80 15.36
N LEU A 58 -4.29 2.07 16.38
CA LEU A 58 -3.73 1.02 17.24
C LEU A 58 -4.65 0.55 18.37
N SER A 59 -5.68 1.33 18.71
CA SER A 59 -6.64 0.98 19.76
C SER A 59 -7.70 -0.03 19.32
N GLU A 60 -8.06 -0.04 18.03
CA GLU A 60 -9.03 -0.98 17.46
C GLU A 60 -8.31 -2.23 16.93
N PRO A 61 -8.69 -3.46 17.37
CA PRO A 61 -7.99 -4.68 16.97
C PRO A 61 -7.97 -4.93 15.45
N ALA A 62 -9.08 -4.63 14.75
CA ALA A 62 -9.17 -4.83 13.31
C ALA A 62 -8.21 -3.90 12.55
N ARG A 63 -8.24 -2.60 12.86
CA ARG A 63 -7.35 -1.60 12.26
C ARG A 63 -5.89 -1.82 12.61
N ARG A 64 -5.60 -2.25 13.84
CA ARG A 64 -4.25 -2.63 14.27
C ARG A 64 -3.72 -3.79 13.41
N LYS A 65 -4.56 -4.79 13.15
CA LYS A 65 -4.20 -5.92 12.30
C LYS A 65 -3.90 -5.49 10.86
N GLU A 66 -4.76 -4.69 10.24
CA GLU A 66 -4.53 -4.15 8.89
C GLU A 66 -3.23 -3.34 8.82
N HIS A 67 -2.95 -2.53 9.84
CA HIS A 67 -1.70 -1.78 9.92
C HIS A 67 -0.48 -2.70 10.11
N ASP A 68 -0.59 -3.76 10.90
CA ASP A 68 0.47 -4.74 11.07
C ASP A 68 0.75 -5.54 9.78
N GLU A 69 -0.29 -5.85 9.00
CA GLU A 69 -0.17 -6.47 7.67
C GLU A 69 0.52 -5.54 6.68
N TRP A 70 0.16 -4.25 6.67
CA TRP A 70 0.84 -3.24 5.84
C TRP A 70 2.32 -3.10 6.21
N ILE A 71 2.67 -3.04 7.51
CA ILE A 71 4.07 -3.01 7.94
C ILE A 71 4.82 -4.25 7.46
N ALA A 72 4.22 -5.44 7.59
CA ALA A 72 4.85 -6.68 7.16
C ALA A 72 5.12 -6.71 5.64
N ALA A 73 4.19 -6.19 4.84
CA ALA A 73 4.38 -6.07 3.40
C ALA A 73 5.52 -5.11 3.04
N GLU A 74 5.57 -3.95 3.70
CA GLU A 74 6.62 -2.94 3.46
C GLU A 74 8.01 -3.45 3.90
N GLU A 75 8.09 -4.09 5.08
CA GLU A 75 9.34 -4.68 5.59
C GLU A 75 9.85 -5.79 4.66
N TRP A 76 8.96 -6.59 4.08
CA TRP A 76 9.33 -7.62 3.12
C TRP A 76 9.91 -7.05 1.83
N GLU A 77 9.33 -5.96 1.30
CA GLU A 77 9.86 -5.28 0.11
C GLU A 77 11.25 -4.70 0.38
N ILE A 78 11.48 -4.12 1.56
CA ILE A 78 12.80 -3.59 1.97
C ILE A 78 13.84 -4.71 2.11
N ASP A 79 13.50 -5.83 2.77
CA ASP A 79 14.40 -6.97 2.94
C ASP A 79 14.77 -7.59 1.58
N TRP A 80 13.78 -7.74 0.69
CA TRP A 80 13.99 -8.21 -0.67
C TRP A 80 14.94 -7.28 -1.46
N LEU A 81 14.75 -5.97 -1.37
CA LEU A 81 15.65 -4.99 -1.99
C LEU A 81 17.06 -4.98 -1.37
N ASP A 82 17.21 -5.18 -0.06
CA ASP A 82 18.54 -5.24 0.59
C ASP A 82 19.28 -6.54 0.22
N SER A 83 18.54 -7.66 0.11
CA SER A 83 19.10 -8.95 -0.31
C SER A 83 19.65 -8.93 -1.74
N THR A 84 18.95 -8.28 -2.68
CA THR A 84 19.38 -8.11 -4.07
C THR A 84 20.60 -7.18 -4.19
N ARG A 85 20.68 -6.14 -3.35
CA ARG A 85 21.83 -5.23 -3.28
C ARG A 85 23.10 -5.89 -2.72
N ALA A 86 22.95 -6.86 -1.80
CA ALA A 86 24.08 -7.56 -1.21
C ALA A 86 24.78 -8.50 -2.19
N GLU A 87 24.05 -9.09 -3.15
CA GLU A 87 24.63 -10.01 -4.14
C GLU A 87 25.52 -9.30 -5.19
N ASP A 88 25.20 -8.05 -5.55
CA ASP A 88 26.02 -7.24 -6.46
C ASP A 88 27.33 -6.74 -5.80
N GLY A 89 27.42 -6.77 -4.47
CA GLY A 89 28.59 -6.34 -3.70
C GLY A 89 29.74 -7.36 -3.58
N HIS A 90 29.57 -8.59 -4.07
CA HIS A 90 30.57 -9.67 -3.90
C HIS A 90 31.25 -10.15 -5.19
N LYS A 91 31.08 -9.45 -6.33
CA LYS A 91 31.80 -9.76 -7.58
C LYS A 91 32.93 -8.81 -7.98
N ALA A 92 33.32 -7.86 -7.12
CA ALA A 92 34.35 -6.86 -7.44
C ALA A 92 35.66 -6.97 -6.62
N ARG A 93 35.83 -7.99 -5.77
CA ARG A 93 37.09 -8.23 -5.06
C ARG A 93 37.33 -9.74 -4.99
N ASP A 94 37.99 -10.27 -6.01
CA ASP A 94 38.95 -11.38 -5.96
C ASP A 94 39.20 -11.91 -7.38
N ALA A 95 39.78 -11.04 -8.21
CA ALA A 95 40.36 -11.41 -9.48
C ALA A 95 41.85 -11.71 -9.32
N HIS A 96 42.24 -12.65 -8.44
CA HIS A 96 43.55 -13.30 -8.47
C HIS A 96 43.50 -14.71 -7.84
N GLY A 97 43.62 -15.73 -8.70
CA GLY A 97 44.11 -17.07 -8.33
C GLY A 97 43.08 -18.07 -7.82
N TRP A 98 42.47 -18.84 -8.71
CA TRP A 98 41.83 -20.10 -8.32
C TRP A 98 42.91 -21.16 -8.04
N ALA A 99 43.24 -21.37 -6.77
CA ALA A 99 43.86 -22.61 -6.31
C ALA A 99 42.75 -23.48 -5.69
N PRO A 100 42.68 -24.79 -6.00
CA PRO A 100 41.76 -25.69 -5.31
C PRO A 100 42.11 -25.71 -3.82
N ARG A 101 41.21 -25.19 -2.99
CA ARG A 101 41.35 -25.25 -1.53
C ARG A 101 41.04 -26.69 -1.11
N GLU A 102 42.05 -27.38 -0.60
CA GLU A 102 41.87 -28.67 0.06
C GLU A 102 40.80 -28.53 1.14
N VAL A 103 39.82 -29.43 1.10
CA VAL A 103 38.74 -29.48 2.08
C VAL A 103 39.35 -30.04 3.36
N ASP A 104 39.78 -29.15 4.25
CA ASP A 104 40.19 -29.53 5.61
C ASP A 104 38.96 -30.03 6.38
N ALA A 105 38.79 -31.34 6.36
CA ALA A 105 37.80 -32.06 7.13
C ALA A 105 38.26 -32.13 8.60
N GLN A 106 38.18 -31.02 9.33
CA GLN A 106 38.19 -30.99 10.81
C GLN A 106 38.01 -29.56 11.34
N ALA A 107 36.76 -29.18 11.64
CA ALA A 107 36.48 -28.10 12.58
C ALA A 107 35.38 -28.59 13.54
N PRO A 108 35.64 -28.71 14.85
CA PRO A 108 34.66 -29.21 15.79
C PRO A 108 33.62 -28.14 16.05
N TYR A 109 32.35 -28.55 16.04
CA TYR A 109 31.25 -27.70 16.43
C TYR A 109 31.44 -27.24 17.89
N ARG A 110 31.50 -25.92 18.11
CA ARG A 110 31.47 -25.35 19.46
C ARG A 110 30.02 -25.37 19.97
N ARG A 111 29.69 -26.42 20.72
CA ARG A 111 28.48 -26.52 21.55
C ARG A 111 28.60 -25.52 22.70
N MET A 112 28.14 -24.29 22.50
CA MET A 112 28.06 -23.31 23.58
C MET A 112 26.78 -23.57 24.37
N ARG A 113 26.90 -24.42 25.39
CA ARG A 113 25.86 -24.67 26.40
C ARG A 113 26.41 -24.20 27.74
N ASP A 114 26.26 -22.91 28.00
CA ASP A 114 26.67 -22.31 29.29
C ASP A 114 25.59 -22.61 30.36
N PRO A 115 25.91 -23.38 31.43
CA PRO A 115 24.94 -23.85 32.41
C PRO A 115 24.42 -22.77 33.37
N LYS A 116 24.91 -21.53 33.27
CA LYS A 116 24.53 -20.41 34.14
C LYS A 116 23.18 -19.79 33.80
N TRP A 117 22.70 -19.96 32.56
CA TRP A 117 21.40 -19.42 32.12
C TRP A 117 20.20 -20.22 32.64
N TRP A 118 20.36 -21.53 32.88
CA TRP A 118 19.29 -22.40 33.38
C TRP A 118 18.94 -22.15 34.85
N PHE A 119 19.90 -21.72 35.67
CA PHE A 119 19.63 -21.42 37.09
C PHE A 119 18.83 -20.13 37.28
N GLY A 120 18.94 -19.15 36.37
CA GLY A 120 18.17 -17.91 36.43
C GLY A 120 16.67 -18.09 36.16
N LEU A 121 16.32 -18.98 35.22
CA LEU A 121 14.93 -19.27 34.86
C LEU A 121 14.17 -20.05 35.95
N SER A 122 14.84 -20.96 36.66
CA SER A 122 14.22 -21.75 37.74
C SER A 122 13.92 -20.93 39.00
N ALA A 123 14.74 -19.93 39.32
CA ALA A 123 14.54 -19.06 40.48
C ALA A 123 13.33 -18.11 40.30
N CYS A 124 13.06 -17.67 39.07
CA CYS A 124 11.92 -16.79 38.76
C CYS A 124 10.58 -17.55 38.84
N PHE A 125 10.55 -18.82 38.42
CA PHE A 125 9.34 -19.65 38.48
C PHE A 125 8.91 -19.97 39.92
N ALA A 126 9.88 -20.22 40.82
CA ALA A 126 9.59 -20.47 42.24
C ALA A 126 9.03 -19.23 42.97
N ALA A 127 9.52 -18.03 42.64
CA ALA A 127 9.01 -16.77 43.20
C ALA A 127 7.58 -16.46 42.71
N GLY A 128 7.25 -16.81 41.46
CA GLY A 128 5.91 -16.66 40.89
C GLY A 128 4.86 -17.56 41.57
N CYS A 129 5.21 -18.80 41.91
CA CYS A 129 4.30 -19.73 42.61
C CYS A 129 3.96 -19.28 44.04
N ALA A 130 4.87 -18.61 44.74
CA ALA A 130 4.61 -18.11 46.10
C ALA A 130 3.62 -16.92 46.11
N ALA A 131 3.63 -16.08 45.08
CA ALA A 131 2.71 -14.94 44.96
C ALA A 131 1.28 -15.36 44.57
N ALA A 132 1.14 -16.42 43.75
CA ALA A 132 -0.17 -16.94 43.33
C ALA A 132 -0.98 -17.56 44.49
N LEU A 133 -0.31 -18.06 45.54
CA LEU A 133 -0.96 -18.64 46.72
C LEU A 133 -1.44 -17.59 47.73
N LEU A 134 -1.04 -16.32 47.61
CA LEU A 134 -1.50 -15.23 48.49
C LEU A 134 -2.72 -14.48 47.94
N VAL A 135 -3.01 -14.56 46.64
CA VAL A 135 -4.16 -13.89 46.01
C VAL A 135 -5.38 -14.82 45.87
N ALA A 136 -5.20 -16.13 45.94
CA ALA A 136 -6.30 -17.12 45.88
C ALA A 136 -7.05 -17.33 47.22
N GLY A 137 -6.74 -16.54 48.26
CA GLY A 137 -7.27 -16.70 49.62
C GLY A 137 -8.54 -15.92 49.96
N GLN A 138 -9.14 -15.15 49.04
CA GLN A 138 -10.41 -14.47 49.32
C GLN A 138 -11.45 -14.75 48.23
N LEU A 139 -12.18 -15.82 48.44
CA LEU A 139 -13.43 -16.13 47.76
C LEU A 139 -14.60 -15.90 48.72
N HIS A 140 -15.72 -15.45 48.14
CA HIS A 140 -17.11 -15.42 48.64
C HIS A 140 -17.64 -14.11 49.27
N ALA A 141 -18.48 -13.39 48.52
CA ALA A 141 -19.95 -13.52 48.64
C ALA A 141 -20.70 -12.59 47.64
N LEU A 142 -21.65 -13.16 46.88
CA LEU A 142 -22.84 -12.51 46.28
C LEU A 142 -23.99 -12.58 47.33
N PRO A 143 -25.18 -11.91 47.23
CA PRO A 143 -26.00 -11.73 46.02
C PRO A 143 -26.95 -10.47 46.04
N PRO A 144 -28.20 -10.45 45.48
CA PRO A 144 -28.61 -9.48 44.45
C PRO A 144 -29.78 -8.57 44.88
N SER A 145 -30.16 -7.56 44.07
CA SER A 145 -31.55 -7.03 43.95
C SER A 145 -31.61 -5.77 43.09
N GLY A 146 -32.73 -5.56 42.38
CA GLY A 146 -33.17 -4.21 42.02
C GLY A 146 -33.70 -4.02 40.61
N SER A 147 -34.78 -4.71 40.26
CA SER A 147 -35.69 -4.32 39.18
C SER A 147 -36.29 -2.93 39.44
N GLY A 148 -36.14 -2.01 38.48
CA GLY A 148 -36.76 -0.69 38.48
C GLY A 148 -37.42 -0.41 37.14
N SER A 149 -38.74 -0.52 37.12
CA SER A 149 -39.63 -0.07 36.06
C SER A 149 -39.68 1.47 36.01
N VAL A 150 -39.68 2.06 34.82
CA VAL A 150 -40.19 3.41 34.60
C VAL A 150 -41.20 3.36 33.46
N SER A 151 -42.46 3.62 33.81
CA SER A 151 -43.53 3.97 32.89
C SER A 151 -43.59 5.49 32.74
N GLU A 152 -44.06 5.91 31.56
CA GLU A 152 -45.20 6.84 31.36
C GLU A 152 -44.94 8.12 30.53
N SER A 153 -45.81 8.24 29.50
CA SER A 153 -46.41 9.45 28.89
C SER A 153 -45.49 10.54 28.35
N GLY A 154 -45.54 10.85 27.06
CA GLY A 154 -46.61 11.66 26.44
C GLY A 154 -45.94 12.97 25.96
N ALA A 155 -46.30 13.69 24.91
CA ALA A 155 -47.35 13.59 23.92
C ALA A 155 -46.85 14.27 22.62
N SER A 156 -47.54 13.93 21.55
CA SER A 156 -47.65 14.55 20.24
C SER A 156 -47.34 16.05 20.08
N HIS A 157 -46.62 16.38 19.01
CA HIS A 157 -46.95 17.52 18.14
C HIS A 157 -46.88 17.10 16.67
N ALA A 158 -48.03 17.12 16.01
CA ALA A 158 -48.18 16.98 14.58
C ALA A 158 -48.00 18.34 13.91
N VAL A 159 -47.31 18.38 12.76
CA VAL A 159 -47.36 19.50 11.82
C VAL A 159 -47.58 18.93 10.42
N ASN A 160 -48.64 19.42 9.79
CA ASN A 160 -49.07 19.10 8.44
C ASN A 160 -48.05 19.56 7.38
N ALA A 161 -47.84 18.75 6.34
CA ALA A 161 -47.44 19.22 5.02
C ALA A 161 -48.03 18.30 3.93
N ALA A 162 -48.62 18.92 2.92
CA ALA A 162 -49.43 18.33 1.85
C ALA A 162 -48.66 17.39 0.89
N PRO A 163 -49.35 16.52 0.12
CA PRO A 163 -48.71 15.56 -0.76
C PRO A 163 -48.31 16.21 -2.09
N ALA A 164 -47.03 16.08 -2.46
CA ALA A 164 -46.58 16.28 -3.83
C ALA A 164 -46.75 14.97 -4.60
N THR A 165 -47.56 15.00 -5.64
CA THR A 165 -47.72 13.93 -6.64
C THR A 165 -46.38 13.59 -7.29
N PRO A 166 -45.96 12.33 -7.34
CA PRO A 166 -44.85 11.93 -8.19
C PRO A 166 -45.33 11.88 -9.65
N VAL A 167 -44.64 12.66 -10.50
CA VAL A 167 -44.72 12.54 -11.95
C VAL A 167 -44.24 11.14 -12.34
N PRO A 168 -45.00 10.35 -13.13
CA PRO A 168 -44.50 9.08 -13.64
C PRO A 168 -43.39 9.38 -14.66
N LEU A 169 -42.18 8.92 -14.36
CA LEU A 169 -41.14 8.79 -15.38
C LEU A 169 -41.56 7.66 -16.31
N ASP A 170 -41.92 8.00 -17.56
CA ASP A 170 -42.11 7.04 -18.64
C ASP A 170 -40.84 6.17 -18.76
N PRO A 171 -40.89 4.85 -18.53
CA PRO A 171 -39.70 3.98 -18.60
C PRO A 171 -39.33 3.61 -20.05
N ALA A 172 -39.90 4.29 -21.05
CA ALA A 172 -39.81 3.91 -22.46
C ALA A 172 -38.74 4.68 -23.27
N ALA A 173 -37.93 5.54 -22.64
CA ALA A 173 -37.01 6.42 -23.37
C ALA A 173 -35.56 5.89 -23.53
N ASP A 174 -35.16 4.81 -22.85
CA ASP A 174 -33.78 4.28 -22.91
C ASP A 174 -33.65 2.97 -23.73
N GLY A 175 -34.51 2.77 -24.73
CA GLY A 175 -34.45 1.62 -25.63
C GLY A 175 -33.66 1.92 -26.90
N TRP A 176 -32.36 1.62 -26.95
CA TRP A 176 -31.51 1.76 -28.15
C TRP A 176 -31.91 0.86 -29.35
N ALA A 177 -32.98 0.06 -29.23
CA ALA A 177 -33.58 -0.66 -30.35
C ALA A 177 -35.03 -1.08 -30.06
N VAL A 178 -35.99 -0.19 -30.29
CA VAL A 178 -37.38 -0.62 -30.54
C VAL A 178 -37.60 -0.57 -32.05
N SER A 179 -37.73 -1.74 -32.67
CA SER A 179 -38.17 -1.84 -34.06
C SER A 179 -39.49 -1.08 -34.20
N LYS A 180 -39.54 -0.12 -35.13
CA LYS A 180 -40.76 0.60 -35.49
C LYS A 180 -41.88 -0.43 -35.70
N ALA A 181 -43.02 -0.25 -35.04
CA ALA A 181 -44.16 -1.16 -35.10
C ALA A 181 -44.79 -1.17 -36.51
N HIS A 182 -44.20 -1.94 -37.44
CA HIS A 182 -44.81 -2.30 -38.72
C HIS A 182 -44.12 -3.50 -39.38
N ALA A 183 -43.95 -4.60 -38.66
CA ALA A 183 -43.64 -5.90 -39.26
C ALA A 183 -44.45 -7.01 -38.58
N PRO A 184 -45.10 -7.92 -39.33
CA PRO A 184 -45.87 -9.01 -38.76
C PRO A 184 -44.96 -9.89 -37.89
N GLN A 185 -45.42 -10.15 -36.67
CA GLN A 185 -44.65 -10.75 -35.58
C GLN A 185 -44.27 -12.21 -35.88
N GLY A 186 -43.00 -12.45 -36.20
CA GLY A 186 -42.35 -13.73 -35.93
C GLY A 186 -42.07 -13.89 -34.42
N PRO A 187 -41.71 -15.09 -33.93
CA PRO A 187 -41.48 -15.32 -32.51
C PRO A 187 -40.46 -14.32 -31.96
N ALA A 188 -40.83 -13.63 -30.89
CA ALA A 188 -40.04 -12.58 -30.27
C ALA A 188 -38.65 -13.11 -29.90
N GLN A 189 -37.61 -12.57 -30.55
CA GLN A 189 -36.24 -12.87 -30.16
C GLN A 189 -35.93 -12.17 -28.83
N PRO A 190 -35.20 -12.84 -27.91
CA PRO A 190 -34.75 -12.18 -26.68
C PRO A 190 -33.89 -10.97 -27.05
N PRO A 191 -33.99 -9.86 -26.28
CA PRO A 191 -33.21 -8.67 -26.55
C PRO A 191 -31.71 -9.01 -26.56
N PRO A 192 -30.91 -8.40 -27.46
CA PRO A 192 -29.48 -8.65 -27.51
C PRO A 192 -28.84 -8.24 -26.17
N ASN A 193 -27.87 -9.02 -25.72
CA ASN A 193 -27.08 -8.70 -24.53
C ASN A 193 -26.20 -7.48 -24.85
N ILE A 194 -26.57 -6.31 -24.34
CA ILE A 194 -25.77 -5.08 -24.48
C ILE A 194 -24.62 -5.17 -23.47
N ARG A 195 -23.39 -5.32 -23.97
CA ARG A 195 -22.17 -5.26 -23.17
C ARG A 195 -21.60 -3.84 -23.24
N THR A 196 -21.42 -3.22 -22.09
CA THR A 196 -20.87 -1.87 -21.98
C THR A 196 -19.45 -1.96 -21.41
N LEU A 197 -18.47 -1.35 -22.06
CA LEU A 197 -17.08 -1.30 -21.60
C LEU A 197 -16.68 0.15 -21.30
N GLY A 198 -16.09 0.38 -20.12
CA GLY A 198 -15.49 1.65 -19.77
C GLY A 198 -14.08 1.75 -20.35
N VAL A 199 -13.82 2.72 -21.23
CA VAL A 199 -12.48 2.97 -21.79
C VAL A 199 -11.98 4.32 -21.31
N THR A 200 -10.80 4.32 -20.68
CA THR A 200 -10.10 5.56 -20.29
C THR A 200 -8.84 5.70 -21.13
N GLN A 201 -8.72 6.79 -21.90
CA GLN A 201 -7.51 7.11 -22.65
C GLN A 201 -6.63 8.09 -21.85
N LEU A 202 -5.38 7.70 -21.63
CA LEU A 202 -4.36 8.51 -20.97
C LEU A 202 -3.29 8.91 -21.98
N ILE A 203 -3.09 10.22 -22.17
CA ILE A 203 -2.01 10.75 -23.00
C ILE A 203 -0.83 11.08 -22.09
N VAL A 204 0.30 10.41 -22.29
CA VAL A 204 1.53 10.70 -21.54
C VAL A 204 2.14 11.99 -22.10
N PRO A 205 2.32 13.04 -21.27
CA PRO A 205 2.98 14.26 -21.72
C PRO A 205 4.45 13.98 -22.01
N ALA A 206 4.99 14.63 -23.05
CA ALA A 206 6.41 14.55 -23.35
C ALA A 206 7.21 15.13 -22.18
N GLY A 207 8.19 14.38 -21.70
CA GLY A 207 9.08 14.82 -20.64
C GLY A 207 10.48 14.24 -20.85
N ALA A 208 11.48 14.94 -20.33
CA ALA A 208 12.83 14.40 -20.29
C ALA A 208 12.89 13.17 -19.34
N PRO A 209 13.77 12.20 -19.59
CA PRO A 209 14.10 11.18 -18.61
C PRO A 209 14.78 11.81 -17.39
N ASP A 210 14.50 11.28 -16.19
CA ASP A 210 15.20 11.68 -14.97
C ASP A 210 16.57 11.01 -14.91
N CYS A 211 17.60 11.71 -15.37
CA CYS A 211 18.98 11.22 -15.39
C CYS A 211 19.65 11.19 -13.99
N GLY A 212 18.93 11.55 -12.90
CA GLY A 212 19.46 11.63 -11.54
C GLY A 212 19.51 10.29 -10.79
N PHE A 213 18.57 9.39 -11.08
CA PHE A 213 18.39 8.10 -10.39
C PHE A 213 18.96 6.91 -11.18
N GLU A 214 19.28 5.80 -10.49
CA GLU A 214 19.81 4.54 -11.04
C GLU A 214 18.80 3.75 -11.91
N LEU A 215 17.96 4.43 -12.70
CA LEU A 215 17.05 3.81 -13.68
C LEU A 215 17.74 3.46 -15.00
N HIS A 216 19.07 3.65 -15.06
CA HIS A 216 19.94 3.31 -16.18
C HIS A 216 20.36 1.82 -16.14
N SER A 217 19.86 1.05 -15.17
CA SER A 217 20.02 -0.40 -15.17
C SER A 217 19.41 -0.94 -16.46
N LEU A 218 20.13 -1.84 -17.14
CA LEU A 218 19.67 -2.58 -18.33
C LEU A 218 18.42 -3.45 -18.07
N VAL A 219 17.84 -3.31 -16.88
CA VAL A 219 16.97 -4.22 -16.16
C VAL A 219 15.98 -3.37 -15.36
N ALA A 220 14.72 -3.80 -15.33
CA ALA A 220 13.64 -3.20 -14.57
C ALA A 220 13.87 -3.31 -13.05
N PRO A 221 13.10 -2.57 -12.21
CA PRO A 221 13.31 -2.54 -10.75
C PRO A 221 13.17 -3.90 -10.07
N ASN A 222 12.54 -4.88 -10.73
CA ASN A 222 12.42 -6.23 -10.23
C ASN A 222 13.56 -7.18 -10.66
N GLY A 223 14.60 -6.69 -11.34
CA GLY A 223 15.70 -7.53 -11.81
C GLY A 223 15.43 -8.22 -13.16
N GLU A 224 14.26 -8.01 -13.77
CA GLU A 224 13.93 -8.57 -15.09
C GLU A 224 14.32 -7.63 -16.23
N ARG A 225 14.61 -8.19 -17.40
CA ARG A 225 14.96 -7.36 -18.57
C ARG A 225 13.77 -6.54 -19.03
N TRP A 226 14.05 -5.33 -19.51
CA TRP A 226 13.02 -4.53 -20.16
C TRP A 226 12.47 -5.27 -21.39
N PRO A 227 11.13 -5.36 -21.53
CA PRO A 227 10.51 -5.97 -22.71
C PRO A 227 10.96 -5.28 -24.00
N SER A 228 11.14 -6.05 -25.07
CA SER A 228 11.48 -5.52 -26.41
C SER A 228 10.27 -4.90 -27.12
N ALA A 229 9.06 -5.11 -26.60
CA ALA A 229 7.81 -4.56 -27.10
C ALA A 229 7.01 -3.95 -25.94
N SER A 230 6.11 -3.01 -26.23
CA SER A 230 5.20 -2.47 -25.23
C SER A 230 4.34 -3.61 -24.63
N GLY A 231 4.30 -3.73 -23.32
CA GLY A 231 3.61 -4.83 -22.65
C GLY A 231 3.82 -4.84 -21.14
N TYR A 232 3.39 -5.91 -20.48
CA TYR A 232 3.69 -6.12 -19.06
C TYR A 232 5.18 -6.45 -18.88
N VAL A 233 5.75 -5.98 -17.77
CA VAL A 233 7.12 -6.34 -17.40
C VAL A 233 7.08 -7.70 -16.73
N ASP A 234 7.91 -8.63 -17.22
CA ASP A 234 8.05 -9.97 -16.66
C ASP A 234 8.37 -9.92 -15.16
N GLY A 235 7.93 -10.91 -14.39
CA GLY A 235 8.18 -11.00 -12.95
C GLY A 235 7.24 -10.16 -12.06
N TYR A 236 6.47 -9.21 -12.61
CA TYR A 236 5.43 -8.53 -11.84
C TYR A 236 4.10 -9.29 -11.87
N GLN A 237 3.40 -9.30 -10.73
CA GLN A 237 2.06 -9.89 -10.67
C GLN A 237 1.06 -9.04 -11.45
N VAL A 238 0.20 -9.70 -12.23
CA VAL A 238 -0.94 -9.10 -12.93
C VAL A 238 -2.19 -9.36 -12.10
N ALA A 239 -2.58 -8.37 -11.30
CA ALA A 239 -3.75 -8.44 -10.42
C ALA A 239 -4.94 -7.66 -11.00
N ASN A 240 -6.07 -7.78 -10.29
CA ASN A 240 -7.34 -7.13 -10.60
C ASN A 240 -7.86 -7.45 -12.01
N GLN A 241 -8.02 -8.76 -12.27
CA GLN A 241 -8.58 -9.25 -13.52
C GLN A 241 -10.10 -9.05 -13.51
N GLY A 242 -10.62 -8.50 -14.59
CA GLY A 242 -12.05 -8.27 -14.84
C GLY A 242 -12.31 -8.15 -16.34
N GLU A 243 -13.49 -7.70 -16.74
CA GLU A 243 -13.84 -7.49 -18.16
C GLU A 243 -14.45 -6.11 -18.42
N GLU A 244 -14.50 -5.23 -17.40
CA GLU A 244 -15.36 -4.04 -17.42
C GLU A 244 -14.62 -2.79 -17.87
N MET A 245 -13.30 -2.76 -17.61
CA MET A 245 -12.46 -1.58 -17.85
C MET A 245 -11.25 -1.89 -18.73
N GLN A 246 -10.90 -0.88 -19.52
CA GLN A 246 -9.71 -0.84 -20.36
C GLN A 246 -9.05 0.53 -20.23
N ILE A 247 -7.72 0.54 -20.08
CA ILE A 247 -6.92 1.77 -20.03
C ILE A 247 -5.97 1.78 -21.23
N GLN A 248 -6.07 2.82 -22.07
CA GLN A 248 -5.12 3.03 -23.17
C GLN A 248 -4.07 4.07 -22.79
N ILE A 249 -2.80 3.69 -22.87
CA ILE A 249 -1.65 4.54 -22.56
C ILE A 249 -0.98 4.94 -23.87
N ASP A 250 -1.14 6.20 -24.25
CA ASP A 250 -0.56 6.79 -25.45
C ASP A 250 0.76 7.51 -25.11
N ASN A 251 1.87 6.91 -25.51
CA ASN A 251 3.23 7.46 -25.39
C ASN A 251 3.76 8.02 -26.73
N ALA A 252 2.89 8.28 -27.72
CA ALA A 252 3.27 8.72 -29.07
C ALA A 252 4.13 9.99 -29.09
N LYS A 253 3.89 10.90 -28.14
CA LYS A 253 4.57 12.21 -28.07
C LYS A 253 5.92 12.17 -27.35
N ASN A 254 6.26 11.05 -26.70
CA ASN A 254 7.48 10.94 -25.91
C ASN A 254 8.60 10.27 -26.71
N GLY A 255 9.81 10.82 -26.58
CA GLY A 255 11.02 10.25 -27.17
C GLY A 255 11.64 9.12 -26.34
N SER A 256 11.20 8.96 -25.09
CA SER A 256 11.69 7.94 -24.16
C SER A 256 10.63 6.87 -23.94
N ALA A 257 11.08 5.67 -23.58
CA ALA A 257 10.18 4.65 -23.09
C ALA A 257 9.68 5.03 -21.70
N VAL A 258 8.56 4.44 -21.29
CA VAL A 258 7.88 4.76 -20.04
C VAL A 258 7.59 3.50 -19.28
N PHE A 259 8.00 3.48 -18.01
CA PHE A 259 7.58 2.48 -17.06
C PHE A 259 6.33 2.97 -16.33
N VAL A 260 5.30 2.14 -16.29
CA VAL A 260 3.98 2.47 -15.78
C VAL A 260 3.62 1.52 -14.65
N LYS A 261 3.19 2.09 -13.53
CA LYS A 261 2.59 1.39 -12.40
C LYS A 261 1.12 1.75 -12.30
N LEU A 262 0.27 0.75 -12.37
CA LEU A 262 -1.16 0.90 -12.17
C LEU A 262 -1.49 0.61 -10.71
N TYR A 263 -2.04 1.61 -10.03
CA TYR A 263 -2.43 1.53 -8.62
C TYR A 263 -3.95 1.56 -8.51
N ASP A 264 -4.52 0.57 -7.82
CA ASP A 264 -5.95 0.54 -7.50
C ASP A 264 -6.16 1.34 -6.20
N LEU A 265 -6.97 2.40 -6.28
CA LEU A 265 -7.24 3.28 -5.15
C LEU A 265 -8.18 2.64 -4.11
N ASP A 266 -9.07 1.76 -4.56
CA ASP A 266 -10.04 1.09 -3.70
C ASP A 266 -9.35 -0.03 -2.90
N ARG A 267 -8.47 -0.79 -3.55
CA ARG A 267 -7.65 -1.84 -2.90
C ARG A 267 -6.38 -1.32 -2.24
N ARG A 268 -5.98 -0.09 -2.54
CA ARG A 268 -4.71 0.53 -2.11
C ARG A 268 -3.49 -0.36 -2.38
N ALA A 269 -3.40 -0.87 -3.61
CA ALA A 269 -2.32 -1.76 -4.03
C ALA A 269 -1.89 -1.51 -5.49
N ASN A 270 -0.61 -1.79 -5.78
CA ASN A 270 -0.13 -1.85 -7.16
C ASN A 270 -0.67 -3.13 -7.82
N VAL A 271 -1.42 -2.98 -8.90
CA VAL A 271 -2.09 -4.11 -9.56
C VAL A 271 -1.39 -4.57 -10.81
N ARG A 272 -0.73 -3.68 -11.56
CA ARG A 272 -0.05 -4.02 -12.82
C ARG A 272 1.14 -3.12 -13.07
N HIS A 273 2.16 -3.68 -13.72
CA HIS A 273 3.37 -2.98 -14.12
C HIS A 273 3.60 -3.19 -15.61
N ALA A 274 3.69 -2.10 -16.35
CA ALA A 274 3.80 -2.12 -17.79
C ALA A 274 4.96 -1.26 -18.27
N TYR A 275 5.47 -1.61 -19.44
CA TYR A 275 6.50 -0.89 -20.15
C TYR A 275 5.96 -0.49 -21.51
N VAL A 276 6.06 0.80 -21.84
CA VAL A 276 5.60 1.35 -23.12
C VAL A 276 6.79 1.96 -23.83
N LEU A 277 7.08 1.49 -25.04
CA LEU A 277 8.19 2.00 -25.83
C LEU A 277 8.02 3.49 -26.16
N ALA A 278 9.13 4.14 -26.50
CA ALA A 278 9.11 5.48 -27.07
C ALA A 278 8.20 5.52 -28.29
N ARG A 279 7.32 6.53 -28.35
CA ARG A 279 6.31 6.69 -29.41
C ARG A 279 5.32 5.53 -29.55
N GLY A 280 5.22 4.67 -28.53
CA GLY A 280 4.35 3.50 -28.52
C GLY A 280 2.96 3.80 -27.96
N LEU A 281 2.07 2.83 -28.13
CA LEU A 281 0.74 2.76 -27.52
C LEU A 281 0.62 1.40 -26.81
N LEU A 282 -0.02 1.37 -25.65
CA LEU A 282 -0.34 0.13 -24.94
C LEU A 282 -1.78 0.16 -24.43
N SER A 283 -2.52 -0.93 -24.63
CA SER A 283 -3.84 -1.13 -24.03
C SER A 283 -3.73 -2.12 -22.87
N ILE A 284 -4.17 -1.70 -21.69
CA ILE A 284 -4.29 -2.52 -20.49
C ILE A 284 -5.74 -2.94 -20.38
N ASP A 285 -6.01 -4.18 -20.78
CA ASP A 285 -7.36 -4.73 -20.87
C ASP A 285 -7.68 -5.64 -19.68
N GLY A 286 -8.96 -5.94 -19.52
CA GLY A 286 -9.42 -6.91 -18.53
C GLY A 286 -9.23 -6.43 -17.09
N LEU A 287 -9.53 -5.16 -16.83
CA LEU A 287 -9.54 -4.58 -15.49
C LEU A 287 -10.96 -4.67 -14.91
N ALA A 288 -11.05 -4.92 -13.60
CA ALA A 288 -12.31 -4.79 -12.87
C ALA A 288 -12.76 -3.31 -12.80
N ALA A 289 -14.06 -3.06 -12.63
CA ALA A 289 -14.52 -1.71 -12.31
C ALA A 289 -13.88 -1.20 -11.01
N GLY A 290 -13.40 0.04 -11.05
CA GLY A 290 -12.74 0.66 -9.90
C GLY A 290 -12.06 1.98 -10.26
N LYS A 291 -11.49 2.63 -9.25
CA LYS A 291 -10.71 3.85 -9.44
C LYS A 291 -9.23 3.51 -9.51
N TYR A 292 -8.60 3.91 -10.61
CA TYR A 292 -7.18 3.64 -10.84
C TYR A 292 -6.38 4.93 -10.92
N GLU A 293 -5.19 4.90 -10.33
CA GLU A 293 -4.16 5.91 -10.48
C GLU A 293 -3.04 5.33 -11.36
N VAL A 294 -2.70 6.03 -12.43
CA VAL A 294 -1.59 5.65 -13.32
C VAL A 294 -0.37 6.48 -12.95
N ARG A 295 0.65 5.83 -12.40
CA ARG A 295 1.94 6.44 -12.09
C ARG A 295 2.93 6.05 -13.17
N TYR A 296 3.67 6.99 -13.72
CA TYR A 296 4.59 6.71 -14.81
C TYR A 296 5.93 7.40 -14.61
N GLN A 297 6.97 6.82 -15.23
CA GLN A 297 8.32 7.35 -15.22
C GLN A 297 8.99 7.11 -16.56
N ASN A 298 9.64 8.14 -17.09
CA ASN A 298 10.45 8.04 -18.31
C ASN A 298 11.73 7.26 -18.03
N VAL A 299 12.00 6.24 -18.85
CA VAL A 299 13.16 5.35 -18.75
C VAL A 299 13.88 5.29 -20.10
N ASP A 300 15.21 5.22 -20.05
CA ASP A 300 16.07 5.13 -21.23
C ASP A 300 17.03 3.93 -21.07
N PRO A 301 16.55 2.71 -21.35
CA PRO A 301 17.33 1.51 -21.09
C PRO A 301 18.57 1.47 -21.98
N GLY A 302 19.74 1.33 -21.35
CA GLY A 302 21.01 1.17 -22.03
C GLY A 302 21.74 2.47 -22.39
N SER A 303 21.23 3.64 -21.99
CA SER A 303 22.01 4.87 -22.08
C SER A 303 22.84 5.12 -20.82
N SER A 304 24.06 5.64 -20.98
CA SER A 304 24.83 6.08 -19.82
C SER A 304 24.23 7.37 -19.26
N LYS A 305 24.46 7.62 -17.97
CA LYS A 305 24.09 8.89 -17.32
C LYS A 305 24.62 10.12 -18.08
N ALA A 306 25.81 10.01 -18.67
CA ALA A 306 26.40 11.07 -19.48
C ALA A 306 25.63 11.29 -20.80
N ASP A 307 25.22 10.21 -21.47
CA ASP A 307 24.44 10.28 -22.72
C ASP A 307 23.01 10.78 -22.50
N CYS A 308 22.40 10.40 -21.37
CA CYS A 308 21.11 10.93 -20.93
C CYS A 308 21.22 12.43 -20.67
N ALA A 309 22.19 12.84 -19.84
CA ALA A 309 22.41 14.25 -19.49
C ALA A 309 22.71 15.11 -20.73
N ALA A 310 23.54 14.62 -21.66
CA ALA A 310 23.88 15.31 -22.89
C ALA A 310 22.67 15.54 -23.82
N ARG A 311 21.73 14.58 -23.89
CA ARG A 311 20.49 14.72 -24.68
C ARG A 311 19.45 15.62 -24.02
N THR A 312 19.49 15.75 -22.70
CA THR A 312 18.60 16.66 -21.95
C THR A 312 19.12 18.08 -21.79
N GLN A 313 20.42 18.33 -22.05
CA GLN A 313 20.94 19.69 -22.06
C GLN A 313 20.39 20.45 -23.26
N PRO A 314 19.71 21.60 -23.06
CA PRO A 314 19.40 22.48 -24.17
C PRO A 314 20.73 22.89 -24.79
N THR A 315 20.92 22.62 -26.08
CA THR A 315 22.08 23.08 -26.84
C THR A 315 22.27 24.57 -26.54
N ARG A 316 23.31 24.92 -25.78
CA ARG A 316 23.83 26.28 -25.77
C ARG A 316 24.21 26.54 -27.21
N GLN A 317 23.36 27.25 -27.94
CA GLN A 317 23.75 27.87 -29.19
C GLN A 317 25.05 28.62 -28.89
N ALA A 318 26.12 28.19 -29.54
CA ALA A 318 27.40 28.84 -29.46
C ALA A 318 27.19 30.30 -29.85
N ALA A 319 27.23 31.19 -28.86
CA ALA A 319 27.44 32.60 -29.12
C ALA A 319 28.80 32.68 -29.83
N ALA A 320 28.78 32.93 -31.14
CA ALA A 320 29.97 33.23 -31.91
C ALA A 320 30.60 34.51 -31.34
N PRO A 321 31.89 34.50 -30.97
CA PRO A 321 32.61 35.71 -30.61
C PRO A 321 33.54 36.17 -31.76
N PRO A 322 34.02 37.41 -31.72
CA PRO A 322 33.32 38.69 -31.50
C PRO A 322 33.01 39.43 -32.82
#